data_AF-A0A1B8ZUD5-F1
#
_entry.id   AF-A0A1B8ZUD5-F1
#
_cell.length_a   1.000
_cell.length_b   1.000
_cell.length_c   1.000
_cell.angle_alpha   90.00
_cell.angle_beta   90.00
_cell.angle_gamma   90.00
#
_symmetry.space_group_name_H-M   'P 1'
#
loop_
_entity.id
_entity.type
_entity.pdbx_description
1 polymer ?
#
loop_
_entity_poly.entity_id
_entity_poly.type
_entity_poly.pdbx_seq_one_letter_code
_entity_poly.pdbx_strand_id
1 'polypeptide(L)' 'MKNLKKLSRQQLGELQGAAGANCTGCPRNTTYGNGPNDAPCDAYHMLPLRCKMCVIVSIECMDGGVS' A
#
# COMPACT_ATOMS: atom_id res chain seq x y z
N MET A 1 -11.74 10.77 -24.69
CA MET A 1 -11.48 11.04 -23.26
C MET A 1 -12.48 10.23 -22.44
N LYS A 2 -12.03 9.35 -21.54
CA LYS A 2 -12.96 8.55 -20.71
C LYS A 2 -13.63 9.49 -19.69
N ASN A 3 -14.96 9.51 -19.65
CA ASN A 3 -15.72 10.28 -18.66
C ASN A 3 -15.50 9.68 -17.28
N LEU A 4 -14.60 10.29 -16.50
CA LEU A 4 -14.40 9.92 -15.09
C LEU A 4 -15.62 10.41 -14.30
N LYS A 5 -16.42 9.46 -13.80
CA LYS A 5 -17.55 9.77 -12.90
C LYS A 5 -16.99 10.41 -11.63
N LYS A 6 -17.42 11.62 -11.31
CA LYS A 6 -17.18 12.24 -10.00
C LYS A 6 -17.93 11.42 -8.95
N LEU A 7 -17.17 10.74 -8.09
CA LEU A 7 -17.72 10.05 -6.93
C LEU A 7 -17.83 11.03 -5.76
N SER A 8 -18.92 10.93 -5.00
CA SER A 8 -19.07 11.63 -3.73
C SER A 8 -18.12 11.05 -2.67
N ARG A 9 -17.82 11.80 -1.61
CA ARG A 9 -16.98 11.30 -0.50
C ARG A 9 -17.53 10.03 0.14
N GLN A 10 -18.86 9.90 0.23
CA GLN A 10 -19.51 8.69 0.73
C GLN A 10 -19.27 7.50 -0.20
N GLN A 11 -19.47 7.70 -1.50
CA GLN A 11 -19.22 6.67 -2.52
C GLN A 11 -17.74 6.26 -2.56
N LEU A 12 -16.82 7.18 -2.29
CA LEU A 12 -15.39 6.89 -2.20
C LEU A 12 -15.06 5.96 -1.02
N GLY A 13 -15.75 6.12 0.12
CA GLY A 13 -15.58 5.26 1.29
C GLY A 13 -16.17 3.86 1.12
N GLU A 14 -17.14 3.70 0.22
CA GLU A 14 -17.74 2.42 -0.16
C GLU A 14 -16.89 1.67 -1.20
N LEU A 15 -15.95 2.34 -1.87
CA LEU A 15 -14.99 1.66 -2.71
C LEU A 15 -14.11 0.77 -1.86
N GLN A 16 -14.30 -0.53 -2.01
CA GLN A 16 -13.40 -1.54 -1.48
C GLN A 16 -12.07 -1.41 -2.25
N GLY A 17 -11.13 -0.66 -1.68
CA GLY A 17 -9.77 -0.56 -2.20
C GLY A 17 -9.17 -1.96 -2.36
N ALA A 18 -8.65 -2.24 -3.57
CA ALA A 18 -8.06 -3.52 -3.97
C ALA A 18 -8.83 -4.76 -3.46
N ALA A 19 -10.03 -4.98 -4.01
CA ALA A 19 -10.97 -6.08 -3.74
C ALA A 19 -10.45 -7.53 -3.93
N GLY A 20 -9.14 -7.79 -3.76
CA GLY A 20 -8.54 -9.12 -3.81
C GLY A 20 -7.36 -9.35 -2.86
N ALA A 21 -6.81 -8.31 -2.23
CA ALA A 21 -5.74 -8.47 -1.25
C ALA A 21 -6.35 -8.76 0.13
N ASN A 22 -6.51 -10.05 0.46
CA ASN A 22 -6.85 -10.41 1.84
C ASN A 22 -5.70 -9.93 2.75
N CYS A 23 -5.85 -8.87 3.53
CA CYS A 23 -4.77 -8.38 4.39
C CYS A 23 -4.73 -9.08 5.77
N THR A 24 -5.50 -10.16 5.95
CA THR A 24 -5.55 -10.90 7.22
C THR A 24 -4.22 -11.60 7.49
N GLY A 25 -3.61 -11.27 8.63
CA GLY A 25 -2.29 -11.77 9.03
C GLY A 25 -1.12 -10.89 8.56
N CYS A 26 -1.38 -9.81 7.82
CA CYS A 26 -0.35 -8.86 7.43
C CYS A 26 -0.15 -7.77 8.51
N PRO A 27 1.01 -7.11 8.56
CA PRO A 27 1.25 -5.98 9.45
C PRO A 27 0.27 -4.84 9.14
N ARG A 28 -0.46 -4.33 10.14
CA ARG A 28 -1.52 -3.34 9.93
C ARG A 28 -1.18 -1.91 10.34
N ASN A 29 -0.09 -1.71 11.08
CA ASN A 29 0.33 -0.40 11.60
C ASN A 29 1.84 -0.20 11.44
N THR A 30 2.40 -0.73 10.36
CA THR A 30 3.83 -0.63 10.08
C THR A 30 4.01 0.11 8.76
N THR A 31 4.75 1.21 8.83
CA THR A 31 5.26 1.91 7.65
C THR A 31 6.68 1.41 7.40
N TYR A 32 7.02 1.17 6.14
CA TYR A 32 8.35 0.73 5.76
C TYR A 32 9.08 1.86 5.03
N GLY A 33 10.29 2.20 5.45
CA GLY A 33 10.99 3.40 5.00
C GLY A 33 12.25 3.71 5.78
N ASN A 34 12.77 4.91 5.57
CA ASN A 34 13.96 5.45 6.26
C ASN A 34 13.59 6.47 7.36
N GLY A 35 12.30 6.61 7.70
CA GLY A 35 11.85 7.50 8.75
C GLY A 35 12.19 6.99 10.16
N PRO A 36 12.18 7.86 11.18
CA PRO A 36 12.60 7.51 12.54
C PRO A 36 11.72 6.46 13.24
N ASN A 37 10.50 6.22 12.75
CA ASN A 37 9.58 5.22 13.29
C ASN A 37 9.22 4.14 12.26
N ASP A 38 9.89 4.14 11.10
CA ASP A 38 9.59 3.20 10.03
C ASP A 38 10.37 1.90 10.25
N ALA A 39 9.77 0.79 9.82
CA ALA A 39 10.50 -0.46 9.66
C ALA A 39 11.44 -0.35 8.44
N PRO A 40 12.62 -1.01 8.48
CA PRO A 40 13.59 -0.90 7.39
C PRO A 40 13.05 -1.49 6.08
N CYS A 41 13.54 -0.97 4.94
CA CYS A 41 13.15 -1.46 3.61
C CYS A 41 13.37 -2.97 3.46
N ASP A 42 14.45 -3.54 4.02
CA ASP A 42 14.69 -4.99 3.99
C ASP A 42 13.53 -5.80 4.58
N ALA A 43 12.90 -5.29 5.64
CA ALA A 43 11.73 -5.92 6.25
C ALA A 43 10.51 -5.88 5.32
N TYR A 44 10.39 -4.86 4.47
CA TYR A 44 9.39 -4.82 3.40
C TYR A 44 9.69 -5.86 2.31
N HIS A 45 10.93 -5.98 1.85
CA HIS A 45 11.28 -6.93 0.79
C HIS A 45 11.05 -8.38 1.20
N MET A 46 11.19 -8.69 2.50
CA MET A 46 10.87 -10.01 3.08
C MET A 46 9.37 -10.31 3.22
N LEU A 47 8.48 -9.32 3.08
CA LEU A 47 7.05 -9.56 3.16
C LEU A 47 6.57 -10.46 2.01
N PRO A 48 5.60 -11.36 2.27
CA PRO A 48 4.87 -12.03 1.20
C PRO A 48 4.26 -10.99 0.25
N LEU A 49 4.23 -11.29 -1.05
CA LEU A 49 3.69 -10.39 -2.08
C LEU A 49 2.26 -9.91 -1.73
N ARG A 50 1.46 -10.80 -1.13
CA ARG A 50 0.13 -10.50 -0.62
C ARG A 50 0.13 -9.36 0.42
N CYS A 51 1.10 -9.35 1.33
CA CYS A 51 1.20 -8.33 2.37
C CYS A 51 1.86 -7.04 1.88
N LYS A 52 2.71 -7.09 0.85
CA LYS A 52 3.27 -5.89 0.21
C LYS A 52 2.18 -4.95 -0.32
N MET A 53 1.03 -5.48 -0.73
CA MET A 53 -0.15 -4.70 -1.16
C MET A 53 -1.00 -4.14 -0.01
N CYS A 54 -0.68 -4.48 1.23
CA CYS A 54 -1.49 -4.18 2.41
C CYS A 54 -0.81 -3.21 3.39
N VAL A 55 0.43 -2.82 3.13
CA VAL A 55 1.26 -2.00 4.01
C VAL A 55 1.60 -0.67 3.36
N ILE A 56 1.90 0.33 4.19
CA ILE A 56 2.42 1.62 3.72
C ILE A 56 3.93 1.46 3.54
N VAL A 57 4.44 1.83 2.37
CA VAL A 57 5.86 1.73 2.04
C VAL A 57 6.33 3.02 1.37
N SER A 58 7.51 3.49 1.76
CA SER A 58 8.20 4.60 1.10
C SER A 58 8.62 4.20 -0.31
N ILE A 59 8.55 5.14 -1.25
CA ILE A 59 9.00 4.91 -2.63
C ILE A 59 10.48 4.52 -2.71
N GLU A 60 11.28 4.91 -1.71
CA GLU A 60 12.70 4.57 -1.60
C GLU A 60 12.93 3.07 -1.41
N CYS A 61 11.95 2.35 -0.84
CA CYS A 61 12.01 0.89 -0.66
C CYS A 61 11.43 0.11 -1.85
N MET A 62 10.98 0.78 -2.91
CA MET A 62 10.42 0.11 -4.09
C MET A 62 11.55 -0.10 -5.10
N ASP A 63 11.91 -1.38 -5.36
CA ASP A 63 12.87 -1.80 -6.40
C ASP A 63 12.32 -1.53 -7.81
N GLY A 64 12.22 -0.25 -8.18
CA GLY A 64 11.61 0.15 -9.45
C GLY A 64 11.31 1.64 -9.51
N GLY A 65 12.18 2.47 -8.93
CA GLY A 65 12.14 3.92 -9.13
C GLY A 65 11.83 4.23 -10.60
N VAL A 66 10.81 5.05 -10.82
CA VAL A 66 10.39 5.45 -12.16
C VAL A 66 11.63 5.95 -12.93
N SER A 67 12.09 5.15 -13.89
CA SER A 67 13.07 5.58 -14.89
C SER A 67 12.38 6.43 -15.94
#